data_AF-A0A7C3SPL7-F1
#
_entry.id   AF-A0A7C3SPL7-F1
#
_cell.length_a   1.000
_cell.length_b   1.000
_cell.length_c   1.000
_cell.angle_alpha   90.00
_cell.angle_beta   90.00
_cell.angle_gamma   90.00
#
_symmetry.space_group_name_H-M   'P 1'
#
loop_
_entity.id
_entity.type
_entity.pdbx_description
1 polymer ?
#
loop_
_entity_poly.entity_id
_entity_poly.type
_entity_poly.pdbx_seq_one_letter_code
_entity_poly.pdbx_strand_id
1 'polypeptide(L)'
;MARGWGVYYAGLAQSFILIMWSLMMPFWSYYSDRAGRKLVSTLGLLTAAAMLIAFPETRGPSDLLLMAMVLGVGYAMYYPVLPTPFSDLAPPGRRELAIGLYRAVRDAGYFTGAILGSLLLQASPAHFEGTLMNTGILLATAATAFSVVFRETRPTWPFLDLVVEHVSIIREVLRLQCEVIRCFFEGRHAEMLEYSRRIKELERKADAVKREIVWKMWSGVFPASSREEFERLVEEVDKVAGAMLESGERLLWVKQSPGMENLYRLLIKNAQRDRAPRGKACGEPEASQPLSSLRSEGSYRDRRRGEAR
;
A
#
# COMPACT_ATOMS: atom_id res chain seq x y z
N MET A 1 -37.02 -16.31 27.48
CA MET A 1 -37.21 -15.46 28.68
C MET A 1 -37.06 -14.00 28.28
N ALA A 2 -38.12 -13.20 28.40
CA ALA A 2 -37.98 -11.75 28.25
C ALA A 2 -37.18 -11.23 29.44
N ARG A 3 -36.01 -10.62 29.22
CA ARG A 3 -35.20 -9.97 30.28
C ARG A 3 -35.90 -8.78 30.95
N GLY A 4 -37.19 -8.56 30.67
CA GLY A 4 -38.02 -7.48 31.21
C GLY A 4 -37.67 -6.09 30.68
N TRP A 5 -36.73 -5.98 29.75
CA TRP A 5 -36.30 -4.70 29.20
C TRP A 5 -37.27 -4.22 28.13
N GLY A 6 -37.62 -2.94 28.18
CA GLY A 6 -38.49 -2.33 27.18
C GLY A 6 -37.89 -2.40 25.78
N VAL A 7 -38.76 -2.56 24.76
CA VAL A 7 -38.38 -2.67 23.34
C VAL A 7 -37.50 -1.50 22.87
N TYR A 8 -37.65 -0.32 23.49
CA TYR A 8 -36.86 0.85 23.19
C TYR A 8 -35.34 0.66 23.43
N TYR A 9 -34.93 -0.17 24.39
CA TYR A 9 -33.51 -0.44 24.63
C TYR A 9 -32.85 -1.22 23.48
N ALA A 10 -33.58 -2.13 22.85
CA ALA A 10 -33.10 -2.82 21.65
C ALA A 10 -32.92 -1.83 20.48
N GLY A 11 -33.85 -0.89 20.32
CA GLY A 11 -33.74 0.18 19.32
C GLY A 11 -32.57 1.13 19.57
N LEU A 12 -32.35 1.51 20.85
CA LEU A 12 -31.20 2.31 21.26
C LEU A 12 -29.90 1.57 21.00
N ALA A 13 -29.77 0.31 21.43
CA ALA A 13 -28.57 -0.50 21.19
C ALA A 13 -28.23 -0.55 19.69
N GLN A 14 -29.21 -0.78 18.82
CA GLN A 14 -29.00 -0.78 17.38
C GLN A 14 -28.54 0.57 16.84
N SER A 15 -29.09 1.67 17.38
CA SER A 15 -28.68 3.02 17.03
C SER A 15 -27.23 3.31 17.44
N PHE A 16 -26.81 2.90 18.63
CA PHE A 16 -25.43 3.04 19.09
C PHE A 16 -24.45 2.22 18.23
N ILE A 17 -24.81 1.01 17.81
CA ILE A 17 -24.01 0.22 16.87
C ILE A 17 -23.78 1.01 15.58
N LEU A 18 -24.85 1.55 14.98
CA LEU A 18 -24.77 2.29 13.71
C LEU A 18 -24.01 3.60 13.83
N ILE A 19 -24.23 4.36 14.92
CA ILE A 19 -23.52 5.62 15.19
C ILE A 19 -22.02 5.35 15.36
N MET A 20 -21.66 4.40 16.20
CA MET A 20 -20.25 4.05 16.43
C MET A 20 -19.59 3.51 15.16
N TRP A 21 -20.29 2.65 14.42
CA TRP A 21 -19.82 2.14 13.13
C TRP A 21 -19.53 3.28 12.15
N SER A 22 -20.49 4.18 11.94
CA SER A 22 -20.36 5.31 11.01
C SER A 22 -19.23 6.27 11.42
N LEU A 23 -19.15 6.61 12.71
CA LEU A 23 -18.14 7.56 13.21
C LEU A 23 -16.73 6.99 13.15
N MET A 24 -16.56 5.70 13.42
CA MET A 24 -15.26 5.04 13.51
C MET A 24 -14.77 4.47 12.16
N MET A 25 -15.67 4.29 11.18
CA MET A 25 -15.36 3.71 9.87
C MET A 25 -14.21 4.41 9.13
N PRO A 26 -14.18 5.76 8.98
CA PRO A 26 -13.08 6.42 8.28
C PRO A 26 -11.72 6.22 8.96
N PHE A 27 -11.72 6.26 10.30
CA PHE A 27 -10.51 6.08 11.10
C PHE A 27 -9.93 4.68 10.93
N TRP A 28 -10.75 3.64 11.13
CA TRP A 28 -10.28 2.26 11.00
C TRP A 28 -9.96 1.88 9.57
N SER A 29 -10.69 2.39 8.58
CA SER A 29 -10.35 2.19 7.18
C SER A 29 -8.96 2.73 6.87
N TYR A 30 -8.64 3.96 7.29
CA TYR A 30 -7.32 4.55 7.10
C TYR A 30 -6.22 3.82 7.88
N TYR A 31 -6.49 3.46 9.14
CA TYR A 31 -5.54 2.72 9.97
C TYR A 31 -5.27 1.32 9.40
N SER A 32 -6.29 0.68 8.81
CA SER A 32 -6.20 -0.62 8.14
C SER A 32 -5.35 -0.60 6.89
N ASP A 33 -4.98 0.57 6.34
CA ASP A 33 -4.01 0.71 5.25
C ASP A 33 -2.57 0.90 5.78
N ARG A 34 -2.39 1.22 7.07
CA ARG A 34 -1.07 1.34 7.74
C ARG A 34 -0.62 0.18 8.64
N ALA A 35 -1.52 -0.44 9.43
CA ALA A 35 -1.15 -1.51 10.38
C ALA A 35 -1.21 -2.96 9.83
N GLY A 36 -2.24 -3.30 9.06
CA GLY A 36 -2.46 -4.58 8.39
C GLY A 36 -3.95 -4.71 8.12
N ARG A 37 -4.40 -4.96 6.88
CA ARG A 37 -5.85 -5.13 6.63
C ARG A 37 -6.34 -6.44 7.24
N LYS A 38 -5.51 -7.48 7.21
CA LYS A 38 -5.76 -8.77 7.88
C LYS A 38 -5.85 -8.59 9.40
N LEU A 39 -4.90 -7.89 10.01
CA LEU A 39 -4.84 -7.72 11.45
C LEU A 39 -6.05 -6.92 11.96
N VAL A 40 -6.37 -5.79 11.31
CA VAL A 40 -7.52 -4.96 11.70
C VAL A 40 -8.85 -5.71 11.50
N SER A 41 -9.01 -6.42 10.38
CA SER A 41 -10.22 -7.23 10.15
C SER A 41 -10.37 -8.37 11.17
N THR A 42 -9.27 -9.06 11.50
CA THR A 42 -9.27 -10.15 12.49
C THR A 42 -9.62 -9.65 13.88
N LEU A 43 -9.03 -8.53 14.31
CA LEU A 43 -9.36 -7.91 15.60
C LEU A 43 -10.83 -7.46 15.66
N GLY A 44 -11.37 -6.92 14.56
CA GLY A 44 -12.78 -6.57 14.48
C GLY A 44 -13.70 -7.77 14.63
N LEU A 45 -13.41 -8.86 13.93
CA LEU A 45 -14.16 -10.12 14.03
C LEU A 45 -14.06 -10.77 15.41
N LEU A 46 -12.87 -10.76 16.03
CA LEU A 46 -12.67 -11.25 17.39
C LEU A 46 -13.39 -10.39 18.43
N THR A 47 -13.45 -9.06 18.22
CA THR A 47 -14.22 -8.15 19.06
C THR A 47 -15.71 -8.49 18.98
N ALA A 48 -16.24 -8.71 17.78
CA ALA A 48 -17.63 -9.15 17.60
C ALA A 48 -17.90 -10.50 18.27
N ALA A 49 -16.99 -11.47 18.12
CA ALA A 49 -17.08 -12.76 18.79
C ALA A 49 -17.09 -12.64 20.32
N ALA A 50 -16.19 -11.81 20.88
CA ALA A 50 -16.12 -11.56 22.31
C ALA A 50 -17.41 -10.93 22.85
N MET A 51 -18.00 -9.96 22.12
CA MET A 51 -19.27 -9.34 22.52
C MET A 51 -20.43 -10.35 22.47
N LEU A 52 -20.46 -11.26 21.49
CA LEU A 52 -21.45 -12.35 21.44
C LEU A 52 -21.31 -13.32 22.64
N ILE A 53 -20.08 -13.69 22.99
CA ILE A 53 -19.79 -14.58 24.13
C ILE A 53 -20.14 -13.92 25.45
N ALA A 54 -19.88 -12.62 25.59
CA ALA A 54 -20.14 -11.87 26.82
C ALA A 54 -21.62 -11.46 26.97
N PHE A 55 -22.41 -11.45 25.89
CA PHE A 55 -23.81 -11.02 25.92
C PHE A 55 -24.68 -11.66 27.03
N PRO A 56 -24.56 -12.97 27.36
CA PRO A 56 -25.26 -13.58 28.46
C PRO A 56 -25.04 -12.88 29.81
N GLU A 57 -23.85 -12.32 30.03
CA GLU A 57 -23.47 -11.68 31.30
C GLU A 57 -24.07 -10.30 31.50
N THR A 58 -24.77 -9.74 30.51
CA THR A 58 -25.39 -8.41 30.63
C THR A 58 -26.51 -8.39 31.67
N ARG A 59 -26.33 -7.57 32.71
CA ARG A 59 -27.27 -7.50 33.85
C ARG A 59 -28.19 -6.28 33.78
N GLY A 60 -27.78 -5.24 33.05
CA GLY A 60 -28.56 -4.01 32.90
C GLY A 60 -28.51 -3.36 31.52
N PRO A 61 -29.35 -2.33 31.30
CA PRO A 61 -29.39 -1.59 30.04
C PRO A 61 -28.09 -0.82 29.74
N SER A 62 -27.37 -0.38 30.76
CA SER A 62 -26.05 0.25 30.60
C SER A 62 -25.05 -0.69 29.94
N ASP A 63 -25.01 -1.95 30.38
CA ASP A 63 -24.09 -2.97 29.86
C ASP A 63 -24.42 -3.28 28.40
N LEU A 64 -25.71 -3.35 28.06
CA LEU A 64 -26.17 -3.53 26.68
C LEU A 64 -25.72 -2.38 25.77
N LEU A 65 -25.85 -1.13 26.22
CA LEU A 65 -25.44 0.04 25.44
C LEU A 65 -23.91 0.10 25.27
N LEU A 66 -23.14 -0.20 26.32
CA LEU A 66 -21.68 -0.30 26.24
C LEU A 66 -21.25 -1.39 25.25
N MET A 67 -21.86 -2.57 25.32
CA MET A 67 -21.61 -3.65 24.35
C MET A 67 -21.97 -3.23 22.93
N ALA A 68 -23.11 -2.56 22.73
CA ALA A 68 -23.52 -2.04 21.43
C ALA A 68 -22.50 -1.06 20.84
N MET A 69 -21.93 -0.18 21.67
CA MET A 69 -20.87 0.74 21.23
C MET A 69 -19.60 -0.01 20.81
N VAL A 70 -19.14 -0.96 21.62
CA VAL A 70 -17.95 -1.78 21.33
C VAL A 70 -18.16 -2.62 20.07
N LEU A 71 -19.35 -3.19 19.89
CA LEU A 71 -19.71 -3.95 18.70
C LEU A 71 -19.71 -3.06 17.45
N GLY A 72 -20.18 -1.82 17.55
CA GLY A 72 -20.10 -0.82 16.48
C GLY A 72 -18.65 -0.49 16.08
N VAL A 73 -17.74 -0.38 17.05
CA VAL A 73 -16.29 -0.23 16.79
C VAL A 73 -15.76 -1.46 16.06
N GLY A 74 -16.10 -2.67 16.53
CA GLY A 74 -15.71 -3.93 15.88
C GLY A 74 -16.18 -3.99 14.42
N TYR A 75 -17.44 -3.60 14.15
CA TYR A 75 -18.00 -3.49 12.80
C TYR A 75 -17.19 -2.53 11.91
N ALA A 76 -16.74 -1.40 12.45
CA ALA A 76 -15.93 -0.43 11.70
C ALA A 76 -14.56 -0.98 11.32
N MET A 77 -14.03 -1.94 12.08
CA MET A 77 -12.73 -2.56 11.83
C MET A 77 -12.77 -3.60 10.71
N TYR A 78 -13.85 -4.38 10.57
CA TYR A 78 -13.89 -5.45 9.57
C TYR A 78 -14.76 -5.13 8.35
N TYR A 79 -15.91 -4.45 8.52
CA TYR A 79 -16.90 -4.29 7.45
C TYR A 79 -16.38 -3.52 6.21
N PRO A 80 -15.74 -2.33 6.35
CA PRO A 80 -15.16 -1.63 5.21
C PRO A 80 -13.86 -2.24 4.71
N VAL A 81 -13.14 -2.99 5.55
CA VAL A 81 -11.79 -3.49 5.26
C VAL A 81 -11.83 -4.81 4.49
N LEU A 82 -12.71 -5.75 4.87
CA LEU A 82 -12.85 -7.06 4.22
C LEU A 82 -13.13 -7.07 2.70
N PRO A 83 -13.89 -6.14 2.10
CA PRO A 83 -14.09 -6.15 0.64
C PRO A 83 -12.85 -5.73 -0.15
N THR A 84 -11.93 -4.96 0.45
CA THR A 84 -10.80 -4.35 -0.27
C THR A 84 -9.82 -5.36 -0.89
N PRO A 85 -9.49 -6.52 -0.26
CA PRO A 85 -8.59 -7.48 -0.89
C PRO A 85 -9.20 -8.13 -2.14
N PHE A 86 -10.54 -8.28 -2.19
CA PHE A 86 -11.23 -8.84 -3.35
C PHE A 86 -11.14 -7.90 -4.56
N SER A 87 -11.18 -6.57 -4.34
CA SER A 87 -10.96 -5.60 -5.42
C SER A 87 -9.51 -5.54 -5.88
N ASP A 88 -8.58 -5.72 -4.96
CA ASP A 88 -7.14 -5.62 -5.23
C ASP A 88 -6.61 -6.83 -6.01
N LEU A 89 -7.15 -8.03 -5.73
CA LEU A 89 -6.79 -9.28 -6.43
C LEU A 89 -7.45 -9.41 -7.80
N ALA A 90 -8.48 -8.62 -8.08
CA ALA A 90 -9.26 -8.74 -9.31
C ALA A 90 -8.58 -8.01 -10.50
N PRO A 91 -8.56 -8.62 -11.70
CA PRO A 91 -8.04 -7.97 -12.92
C PRO A 91 -8.76 -6.64 -13.22
N PRO A 92 -8.10 -5.68 -13.92
CA PRO A 92 -8.60 -4.31 -14.13
C PRO A 92 -10.01 -4.18 -14.76
N GLY A 93 -10.52 -5.22 -15.44
CA GLY A 93 -11.88 -5.24 -16.03
C GLY A 93 -12.91 -6.11 -15.29
N ARG A 94 -12.54 -6.77 -14.18
CA ARG A 94 -13.42 -7.69 -13.42
C ARG A 94 -13.55 -7.34 -11.94
N ARG A 95 -13.05 -6.17 -11.53
CA ARG A 95 -13.13 -5.69 -10.14
C ARG A 95 -14.56 -5.62 -9.62
N GLU A 96 -15.46 -5.11 -10.44
CA GLU A 96 -16.89 -4.99 -10.10
C GLU A 96 -17.54 -6.36 -9.88
N LEU A 97 -17.22 -7.35 -10.73
CA LEU A 97 -17.70 -8.73 -10.58
C LEU A 97 -17.15 -9.39 -9.31
N ALA A 98 -15.88 -9.16 -8.97
CA ALA A 98 -15.29 -9.71 -7.75
C ALA A 98 -15.94 -9.15 -6.48
N ILE A 99 -16.17 -7.84 -6.44
CA ILE A 99 -16.90 -7.18 -5.34
C ILE A 99 -18.36 -7.67 -5.28
N GLY A 100 -18.99 -7.84 -6.45
CA GLY A 100 -20.35 -8.36 -6.58
C GLY A 100 -20.48 -9.78 -6.02
N LEU A 101 -19.55 -10.68 -6.38
CA LEU A 101 -19.53 -12.06 -5.88
C LEU A 101 -19.29 -12.10 -4.37
N TYR A 102 -18.36 -11.29 -3.84
CA TYR A 102 -18.16 -11.15 -2.40
C TYR A 102 -19.45 -10.74 -1.68
N ARG A 103 -20.16 -9.73 -2.21
CA ARG A 103 -21.44 -9.29 -1.66
C ARG A 103 -22.49 -10.39 -1.70
N ALA A 104 -22.61 -11.10 -2.83
CA ALA A 104 -23.57 -12.20 -2.97
C ALA A 104 -23.33 -13.31 -1.94
N VAL A 105 -22.07 -13.73 -1.74
CA VAL A 105 -21.70 -14.73 -0.72
C VAL A 105 -22.01 -14.23 0.69
N ARG A 106 -21.67 -12.98 0.99
CA ARG A 106 -21.96 -12.37 2.30
C ARG A 106 -23.46 -12.29 2.58
N ASP A 107 -24.25 -11.86 1.60
CA ASP A 107 -25.68 -11.67 1.75
C ASP A 107 -26.40 -13.04 1.85
N ALA A 108 -25.91 -14.07 1.15
CA ALA A 108 -26.33 -15.46 1.36
C ALA A 108 -26.01 -15.95 2.79
N GLY A 109 -24.89 -15.52 3.36
CA GLY A 109 -24.53 -15.74 4.76
C GLY A 109 -25.54 -15.13 5.74
N TYR A 110 -26.00 -13.89 5.50
CA TYR A 110 -27.05 -13.28 6.34
C TYR A 110 -28.35 -14.07 6.30
N PHE A 111 -28.77 -14.48 5.11
CA PHE A 111 -29.99 -15.28 4.92
C PHE A 111 -29.89 -16.64 5.64
N THR A 112 -28.85 -17.40 5.35
CA THR A 112 -28.64 -18.74 5.93
C THR A 112 -28.42 -18.69 7.44
N GLY A 113 -27.64 -17.72 7.93
CA GLY A 113 -27.39 -17.52 9.36
C GLY A 113 -28.66 -17.16 10.13
N ALA A 114 -29.51 -16.28 9.60
CA ALA A 114 -30.78 -15.92 10.24
C ALA A 114 -31.72 -17.13 10.35
N ILE A 115 -31.81 -17.97 9.31
CA ILE A 115 -32.63 -19.19 9.33
C ILE A 115 -32.10 -20.19 10.34
N LEU A 116 -30.79 -20.50 10.29
CA LEU A 116 -30.16 -21.45 11.21
C LEU A 116 -30.28 -20.99 12.66
N GLY A 117 -30.00 -19.72 12.94
CA GLY A 117 -30.15 -19.15 14.28
C GLY A 117 -31.59 -19.23 14.78
N SER A 118 -32.56 -18.92 13.91
CA SER A 118 -33.99 -19.01 14.25
C SER A 118 -34.43 -20.45 14.51
N LEU A 119 -33.96 -21.42 13.73
CA LEU A 119 -34.30 -22.84 13.92
C LEU A 119 -33.68 -23.40 15.21
N LEU A 120 -32.42 -23.06 15.49
CA LEU A 120 -31.72 -23.47 16.72
C LEU A 120 -32.42 -22.92 17.97
N LEU A 121 -32.86 -21.67 17.94
CA LEU A 121 -33.62 -21.06 19.03
C LEU A 121 -34.99 -21.69 19.21
N GLN A 122 -35.66 -22.10 18.13
CA GLN A 122 -36.95 -22.81 18.21
C GLN A 122 -36.80 -24.22 18.78
N ALA A 123 -35.75 -24.94 18.39
CA ALA A 123 -35.49 -26.30 18.86
C ALA A 123 -35.04 -26.36 20.34
N SER A 124 -34.41 -25.30 20.85
CA SER A 124 -33.95 -25.24 22.24
C SER A 124 -34.15 -23.84 22.86
N PRO A 125 -35.41 -23.45 23.16
CA PRO A 125 -35.71 -22.11 23.68
C PRO A 125 -35.07 -21.81 25.04
N ALA A 126 -34.80 -22.86 25.84
CA ALA A 126 -34.15 -22.76 27.15
C ALA A 126 -32.64 -22.45 27.06
N HIS A 127 -32.01 -22.59 25.90
CA HIS A 127 -30.55 -22.46 25.70
C HIS A 127 -30.15 -21.20 24.92
N PHE A 128 -30.95 -20.13 24.97
CA PHE A 128 -30.65 -18.87 24.26
C PHE A 128 -29.21 -18.37 24.50
N GLU A 129 -28.75 -18.40 25.75
CA GLU A 129 -27.41 -17.98 26.13
C GLU A 129 -26.33 -18.90 25.55
N GLY A 130 -26.56 -20.21 25.57
CA GLY A 130 -25.68 -21.21 24.96
C GLY A 130 -25.59 -21.05 23.43
N THR A 131 -26.70 -20.75 22.76
CA THR A 131 -26.72 -20.50 21.31
C THR A 131 -25.89 -19.28 20.94
N LEU A 132 -25.98 -18.19 21.73
CA LEU A 132 -25.16 -17.00 21.52
C LEU A 132 -23.67 -17.26 21.75
N MET A 133 -23.32 -17.95 22.84
CA MET A 133 -21.93 -18.33 23.12
C MET A 133 -21.35 -19.21 22.02
N ASN A 134 -22.09 -20.24 21.59
CA ASN A 134 -21.67 -21.13 20.51
C ASN A 134 -21.47 -20.37 19.18
N THR A 135 -22.36 -19.41 18.88
CA THR A 135 -22.22 -18.55 17.70
C THR A 135 -20.98 -17.67 17.81
N GLY A 136 -20.70 -17.11 19.00
CA GLY A 136 -19.50 -16.34 19.26
C GLY A 136 -18.21 -17.18 19.14
N ILE A 137 -18.21 -18.40 19.65
CA ILE A 137 -17.07 -19.35 19.51
C ILE A 137 -16.87 -19.74 18.04
N LEU A 138 -17.95 -20.00 17.31
CA LEU A 138 -17.89 -20.27 15.87
C LEU A 138 -17.31 -19.08 15.11
N LEU A 139 -17.71 -17.85 15.46
CA LEU A 139 -17.15 -16.64 14.87
C LEU A 139 -15.67 -16.46 15.24
N ALA A 140 -15.28 -16.72 16.48
CA ALA A 140 -13.87 -16.63 16.92
C ALA A 140 -12.98 -17.64 16.20
N THR A 141 -13.46 -18.88 16.04
CA THR A 141 -12.74 -19.93 15.30
C THR A 141 -12.66 -19.59 13.82
N ALA A 142 -13.73 -19.11 13.20
CA ALA A 142 -13.71 -18.62 11.81
C ALA A 142 -12.78 -17.41 11.62
N ALA A 143 -12.76 -16.46 12.57
CA ALA A 143 -11.85 -15.31 12.55
C ALA A 143 -10.38 -15.74 12.68
N THR A 144 -10.11 -16.72 13.54
CA THR A 144 -8.77 -17.29 13.72
C THR A 144 -8.34 -18.06 12.47
N ALA A 145 -9.22 -18.89 11.90
CA ALA A 145 -8.99 -19.59 10.65
C ALA A 145 -8.75 -18.62 9.49
N PHE A 146 -9.53 -17.54 9.41
CA PHE A 146 -9.29 -16.43 8.48
C PHE A 146 -7.90 -15.84 8.71
N SER A 147 -7.49 -15.57 9.94
CA SER A 147 -6.14 -15.08 10.23
C SER A 147 -5.03 -16.08 9.87
N VAL A 148 -5.27 -17.38 9.86
CA VAL A 148 -4.25 -18.37 9.44
C VAL A 148 -4.19 -18.50 7.92
N VAL A 149 -5.35 -18.63 7.28
CA VAL A 149 -5.48 -18.92 5.84
C VAL A 149 -5.30 -17.67 4.98
N PHE A 150 -5.88 -16.56 5.42
CA PHE A 150 -5.86 -15.31 4.67
C PHE A 150 -4.46 -14.69 4.73
N ARG A 151 -3.83 -14.53 3.56
CA ARG A 151 -2.53 -13.85 3.44
C ARG A 151 -2.76 -12.37 3.18
N GLU A 152 -2.03 -11.53 3.90
CA GLU A 152 -2.11 -10.07 3.80
C GLU A 152 -1.71 -9.64 2.37
N THR A 153 -2.60 -8.93 1.68
CA THR A 153 -2.40 -8.43 0.30
C THR A 153 -1.59 -7.14 0.23
N ARG A 154 -1.03 -6.69 1.34
CA ARG A 154 -0.24 -5.46 1.35
C ARG A 154 1.09 -5.63 0.63
N PRO A 155 1.50 -4.65 -0.18
CA PRO A 155 2.87 -4.55 -0.64
C PRO A 155 3.69 -3.96 0.52
N THR A 156 4.08 -4.76 1.50
CA THR A 156 5.32 -4.42 2.23
C THR A 156 6.42 -4.52 1.19
N TRP A 157 6.98 -3.39 0.73
CA TRP A 157 8.12 -3.35 -0.19
C TRP A 157 9.34 -3.96 0.54
N PRO A 158 9.57 -5.28 0.48
CA PRO A 158 10.59 -5.94 1.31
C PRO A 158 11.99 -5.70 0.73
N PHE A 159 12.06 -5.09 -0.45
CA PHE A 159 13.26 -4.72 -1.19
C PHE A 159 13.27 -3.22 -1.51
N LEU A 160 12.53 -2.38 -0.77
CA LEU A 160 12.59 -0.92 -0.94
C LEU A 160 14.03 -0.41 -0.85
N ASP A 161 14.78 -0.90 0.14
CA ASP A 161 16.16 -0.49 0.35
C ASP A 161 17.04 -0.81 -0.87
N LEU A 162 16.84 -1.97 -1.49
CA LEU A 162 17.54 -2.38 -2.71
C LEU A 162 17.14 -1.50 -3.91
N VAL A 163 15.86 -1.15 -4.04
CA VAL A 163 15.39 -0.25 -5.12
C VAL A 163 15.97 1.15 -4.93
N VAL A 164 15.99 1.67 -3.70
CA VAL A 164 16.60 2.96 -3.36
C VAL A 164 18.11 2.94 -3.65
N GLU A 165 18.79 1.85 -3.31
CA GLU A 165 20.20 1.64 -3.63
C GLU A 165 20.44 1.66 -5.15
N HIS A 166 19.64 0.91 -5.92
CA HIS A 166 19.74 0.88 -7.38
C HIS A 166 19.55 2.27 -8.00
N VAL A 167 18.53 3.01 -7.58
CA VAL A 167 18.27 4.38 -8.04
C VAL A 167 19.42 5.33 -7.65
N SER A 168 20.00 5.17 -6.46
CA SER A 168 21.14 5.98 -6.02
C SER A 168 22.39 5.74 -6.88
N ILE A 169 22.67 4.49 -7.26
CA ILE A 169 23.77 4.14 -8.17
C ILE A 169 23.56 4.80 -9.53
N ILE A 170 22.35 4.72 -10.09
CA ILE A 170 22.02 5.29 -11.40
C ILE A 170 22.14 6.81 -11.40
N ARG A 171 21.75 7.47 -10.31
CA ARG A 171 21.97 8.90 -10.12
C ARG A 171 23.46 9.27 -10.17
N GLU A 172 24.34 8.47 -9.57
CA GLU A 172 25.79 8.71 -9.63
C GLU A 172 26.34 8.45 -11.05
N VAL A 173 25.85 7.44 -11.77
CA VAL A 173 26.19 7.21 -13.19
C VAL A 173 25.84 8.43 -14.03
N LEU A 174 24.63 8.99 -13.86
CA LEU A 174 24.19 10.21 -14.54
C LEU A 174 25.11 11.40 -14.24
N ARG A 175 25.51 11.55 -12.97
CA ARG A 175 26.41 12.63 -12.54
C ARG A 175 27.78 12.51 -13.21
N LEU A 176 28.36 11.32 -13.22
CA LEU A 176 29.66 11.07 -13.85
C LEU A 176 29.60 11.21 -15.37
N GLN A 177 28.50 10.83 -16.03
CA GLN A 177 28.37 11.03 -17.48
C GLN A 177 28.36 12.51 -17.86
N CYS A 178 27.78 13.38 -17.04
CA CYS A 178 27.87 14.83 -17.25
C CYS A 178 29.33 15.32 -17.22
N GLU A 179 30.14 14.78 -16.31
CA GLU A 179 31.56 15.11 -16.21
C GLU A 179 32.37 14.52 -17.38
N VAL A 180 32.03 13.33 -17.89
CA VAL A 180 32.62 12.77 -19.12
C VAL A 180 32.39 13.71 -20.31
N ILE A 181 31.15 14.15 -20.51
CA ILE A 181 30.81 15.10 -21.58
C ILE A 181 31.61 16.39 -21.42
N ARG A 182 31.71 16.91 -20.20
CA ARG A 182 32.48 18.13 -19.92
C ARG A 182 33.97 17.97 -20.22
N CYS A 183 34.59 16.89 -19.75
CA CYS A 183 36.00 16.59 -19.99
C CYS A 183 36.29 16.37 -21.48
N PHE A 184 35.36 15.76 -22.22
CA PHE A 184 35.46 15.56 -23.66
C PHE A 184 35.58 16.90 -24.41
N PHE A 185 34.76 17.89 -24.03
CA PHE A 185 34.81 19.22 -24.65
C PHE A 185 35.96 20.10 -24.17
N GLU A 186 36.43 19.91 -22.93
CA GLU A 186 37.60 20.61 -22.40
C GLU A 186 38.94 19.97 -22.83
N GLY A 187 38.91 18.88 -23.62
CA GLY A 187 40.11 18.17 -24.08
C GLY A 187 40.86 17.39 -22.99
N ARG A 188 40.23 17.18 -21.83
CA ARG A 188 40.82 16.50 -20.66
C ARG A 188 40.66 14.98 -20.77
N HIS A 189 41.40 14.38 -21.71
CA HIS A 189 41.25 12.96 -22.07
C HIS A 189 41.55 11.98 -20.92
N ALA A 190 42.53 12.29 -20.07
CA ALA A 190 42.92 11.42 -18.96
C ALA A 190 41.80 11.28 -17.92
N GLU A 191 41.19 12.40 -17.52
CA GLU A 191 40.07 12.43 -16.57
C GLU A 191 38.80 11.80 -17.15
N MET A 192 38.54 12.04 -18.45
CA MET A 192 37.42 11.42 -19.17
C MET A 192 37.50 9.89 -19.12
N LEU A 193 38.68 9.31 -19.32
CA LEU A 193 38.92 7.86 -19.22
C LEU A 193 38.72 7.35 -17.79
N GLU A 194 39.12 8.11 -16.78
CA GLU A 194 38.93 7.75 -15.37
C GLU A 194 37.44 7.72 -14.99
N TYR A 195 36.68 8.76 -15.36
CA TYR A 195 35.24 8.79 -15.14
C TYR A 195 34.52 7.66 -15.88
N SER A 196 34.92 7.37 -17.12
CA SER A 196 34.38 6.24 -17.89
C SER A 196 34.62 4.88 -17.22
N ARG A 197 35.83 4.64 -16.66
CA ARG A 197 36.10 3.41 -15.89
C ARG A 197 35.21 3.30 -14.67
N ARG A 198 35.05 4.38 -13.91
CA ARG A 198 34.23 4.41 -12.70
C ARG A 198 32.75 4.19 -13.00
N ILE A 199 32.26 4.71 -14.14
CA ILE A 199 30.92 4.43 -14.65
C ILE A 199 30.73 2.92 -14.91
N LYS A 200 31.70 2.23 -15.55
CA LYS A 200 31.65 0.77 -15.77
C LYS A 200 31.70 -0.05 -14.48
N GLU A 201 32.27 0.48 -13.41
CA GLU A 201 32.21 -0.16 -12.09
C GLU A 201 30.85 -0.02 -11.43
N LEU A 202 30.24 1.17 -11.53
CA LEU A 202 28.89 1.42 -11.01
C LEU A 202 27.82 0.62 -11.77
N GLU A 203 27.97 0.46 -13.07
CA GLU A 203 27.12 -0.40 -13.90
C GLU A 203 27.12 -1.85 -13.39
N ARG A 204 28.31 -2.44 -13.18
CA ARG A 204 28.44 -3.80 -12.62
C ARG A 204 27.79 -3.94 -11.25
N LYS A 205 27.84 -2.89 -10.42
CA LYS A 205 27.14 -2.85 -9.12
C LYS A 205 25.62 -2.75 -9.30
N ALA A 206 25.14 -1.89 -10.19
CA ALA A 206 23.73 -1.73 -10.50
C ALA A 206 23.11 -3.05 -10.99
N ASP A 207 23.81 -3.77 -11.85
CA ASP A 207 23.44 -5.10 -12.35
C ASP A 207 23.34 -6.15 -11.23
N ALA A 208 24.26 -6.11 -10.26
CA ALA A 208 24.22 -7.02 -9.12
C ALA A 208 23.00 -6.74 -8.23
N VAL A 209 22.73 -5.48 -7.91
CA VAL A 209 21.55 -5.07 -7.14
C VAL A 209 20.27 -5.42 -7.89
N LYS A 210 20.21 -5.17 -9.21
CA LYS A 210 19.08 -5.56 -10.08
C LYS A 210 18.81 -7.06 -10.00
N ARG A 211 19.84 -7.90 -10.14
CA ARG A 211 19.70 -9.36 -10.01
C ARG A 211 19.18 -9.76 -8.63
N GLU A 212 19.61 -9.10 -7.56
CA GLU A 212 19.11 -9.36 -6.21
C GLU A 212 17.64 -8.94 -6.04
N ILE A 213 17.24 -7.78 -6.58
CA ILE A 213 15.84 -7.32 -6.59
C ILE A 213 14.97 -8.35 -7.31
N VAL A 214 15.38 -8.75 -8.53
CA VAL A 214 14.67 -9.75 -9.33
C VAL A 214 14.60 -11.08 -8.57
N TRP A 215 15.71 -11.55 -8.02
CA TRP A 215 15.73 -12.80 -7.25
C TRP A 215 14.79 -12.73 -6.04
N LYS A 216 14.80 -11.65 -5.24
CA LYS A 216 13.88 -11.49 -4.08
C LYS A 216 12.43 -11.35 -4.49
N MET A 217 12.17 -10.74 -5.64
CA MET A 217 10.84 -10.61 -6.20
C MET A 217 10.26 -11.98 -6.62
N TRP A 218 11.10 -12.87 -7.17
CA TRP A 218 10.69 -14.21 -7.59
C TRP A 218 10.74 -15.27 -6.48
N SER A 219 11.65 -15.13 -5.50
CA SER A 219 11.75 -16.02 -4.33
C SER A 219 10.79 -15.65 -3.20
N GLY A 220 10.27 -14.41 -3.23
CA GLY A 220 9.27 -13.91 -2.29
C GLY A 220 7.83 -14.29 -2.66
N VAL A 221 6.93 -14.19 -1.68
CA VAL A 221 5.50 -14.43 -1.85
C VAL A 221 4.79 -13.15 -2.31
N PHE A 222 5.06 -12.68 -3.52
CA PHE A 222 4.41 -11.50 -4.11
C PHE A 222 3.20 -11.86 -5.00
N PRO A 223 2.10 -11.08 -5.00
CA PRO A 223 1.05 -11.20 -6.03
C PRO A 223 1.61 -10.94 -7.43
N ALA A 224 1.14 -11.70 -8.45
CA ALA A 224 1.68 -11.63 -9.81
C ALA A 224 1.56 -10.24 -10.46
N SER A 225 0.45 -9.53 -10.22
CA SER A 225 0.23 -8.17 -10.75
C SER A 225 1.24 -7.16 -10.21
N SER A 226 1.52 -7.20 -8.91
CA SER A 226 2.52 -6.31 -8.31
C SER A 226 3.93 -6.63 -8.81
N ARG A 227 4.29 -7.91 -9.04
CA ARG A 227 5.60 -8.27 -9.61
C ARG A 227 5.83 -7.59 -10.95
N GLU A 228 4.83 -7.61 -11.83
CA GLU A 228 4.94 -7.01 -13.16
C GLU A 228 5.16 -5.48 -13.08
N GLU A 229 4.45 -4.78 -12.19
CA GLU A 229 4.63 -3.34 -11.99
C GLU A 229 6.03 -3.01 -11.44
N PHE A 230 6.53 -3.80 -10.49
CA PHE A 230 7.86 -3.64 -9.92
C PHE A 230 8.96 -3.96 -10.93
N GLU A 231 8.80 -5.03 -11.69
CA GLU A 231 9.72 -5.42 -12.76
C GLU A 231 9.81 -4.31 -13.81
N ARG A 232 8.67 -3.77 -14.25
CA ARG A 232 8.63 -2.61 -15.14
C ARG A 232 9.33 -1.40 -14.56
N LEU A 233 9.11 -1.05 -13.29
CA LEU A 233 9.79 0.08 -12.65
C LEU A 233 11.31 -0.08 -12.66
N VAL A 234 11.80 -1.26 -12.26
CA VAL A 234 13.23 -1.57 -12.24
C VAL A 234 13.82 -1.57 -13.64
N GLU A 235 13.12 -2.15 -14.62
CA GLU A 235 13.53 -2.13 -16.03
C GLU A 235 13.58 -0.72 -16.63
N GLU A 236 12.59 0.13 -16.36
CA GLU A 236 12.58 1.50 -16.89
C GLU A 236 13.74 2.33 -16.30
N VAL A 237 14.01 2.18 -15.01
CA VAL A 237 15.16 2.81 -14.35
C VAL A 237 16.48 2.32 -14.96
N ASP A 238 16.59 1.04 -15.24
CA ASP A 238 17.77 0.42 -15.86
C ASP A 238 17.97 0.86 -17.33
N LYS A 239 16.90 0.99 -18.12
CA LYS A 239 16.95 1.50 -19.50
C LYS A 239 17.53 2.91 -19.55
N VAL A 240 17.19 3.77 -18.59
CA VAL A 240 17.78 5.12 -18.50
C VAL A 240 19.29 5.05 -18.29
N ALA A 241 19.77 4.15 -17.43
CA ALA A 241 21.19 3.94 -17.21
C ALA A 241 21.89 3.41 -18.47
N GLY A 242 21.31 2.40 -19.12
CA GLY A 242 21.84 1.79 -20.34
C GLY A 242 21.95 2.78 -21.51
N ALA A 243 20.92 3.61 -21.73
CA ALA A 243 20.95 4.64 -22.77
C ALA A 243 22.06 5.68 -22.55
N MET A 244 22.33 6.03 -21.29
CA MET A 244 23.40 6.98 -20.94
C MET A 244 24.80 6.39 -21.13
N LEU A 245 24.99 5.13 -20.78
CA LEU A 245 26.23 4.39 -21.01
C LEU A 245 26.54 4.31 -22.50
N GLU A 246 25.58 3.87 -23.31
CA GLU A 246 25.74 3.75 -24.76
C GLU A 246 26.05 5.12 -25.39
N SER A 247 25.38 6.19 -24.94
CA SER A 247 25.66 7.55 -25.38
C SER A 247 27.09 7.97 -25.04
N GLY A 248 27.57 7.70 -23.82
CA GLY A 248 28.93 8.05 -23.40
C GLY A 248 30.00 7.25 -24.14
N GLU A 249 29.78 5.95 -24.37
CA GLU A 249 30.71 5.14 -25.16
C GLU A 249 30.81 5.66 -26.59
N ARG A 250 29.68 5.93 -27.26
CA ARG A 250 29.68 6.51 -28.61
C ARG A 250 30.43 7.83 -28.68
N LEU A 251 30.36 8.67 -27.64
CA LEU A 251 31.08 9.94 -27.57
C LEU A 251 32.61 9.73 -27.62
N LEU A 252 33.13 8.66 -27.03
CA LEU A 252 34.57 8.35 -27.05
C LEU A 252 35.12 8.05 -28.46
N TRP A 253 34.27 7.59 -29.38
CA TRP A 253 34.66 7.28 -30.76
C TRP A 253 34.60 8.49 -31.70
N VAL A 254 34.04 9.63 -31.24
CA VAL A 254 33.91 10.83 -32.07
C VAL A 254 35.27 11.50 -32.20
N LYS A 255 35.78 11.57 -33.45
CA LYS A 255 37.00 12.31 -33.77
C LYS A 255 36.79 13.80 -33.52
N GLN A 256 37.64 14.41 -32.68
CA GLN A 256 37.61 15.85 -32.46
C GLN A 256 37.87 16.59 -33.77
N SER A 257 36.93 17.46 -34.15
CA SER A 257 36.99 18.30 -35.34
C SER A 257 36.65 19.75 -34.96
N PRO A 258 37.09 20.77 -35.73
CA PRO A 258 36.80 22.17 -35.42
C PRO A 258 35.30 22.49 -35.30
N GLY A 259 34.43 21.72 -35.95
CA GLY A 259 32.97 21.85 -35.85
C GLY A 259 32.39 21.45 -34.48
N MET A 260 33.08 20.59 -33.71
CA MET A 260 32.64 20.16 -32.37
C MET A 260 32.76 21.29 -31.33
N GLU A 261 33.69 22.23 -31.52
CA GLU A 261 33.84 23.43 -30.68
C GLU A 261 32.57 24.30 -30.69
N ASN A 262 31.94 24.42 -31.86
CA ASN A 262 30.66 25.14 -32.02
C ASN A 262 29.51 24.39 -31.34
N LEU A 263 29.54 23.05 -31.39
CA LEU A 263 28.53 22.21 -30.75
C LEU A 263 28.58 22.35 -29.22
N TYR A 264 29.77 22.42 -28.63
CA TYR A 264 29.94 22.65 -27.18
C TYR A 264 29.26 23.94 -26.74
N ARG A 265 29.55 25.05 -27.45
CA ARG A 265 28.96 26.36 -27.14
C ARG A 265 27.45 26.32 -27.27
N LEU A 266 26.89 25.65 -28.28
CA LEU A 266 25.45 25.52 -28.47
C LEU A 266 24.80 24.69 -27.36
N LEU A 267 25.40 23.55 -27.00
CA LEU A 267 24.87 22.65 -25.97
C LEU A 267 24.93 23.28 -24.58
N ILE A 268 26.03 23.92 -24.19
CA ILE A 268 26.13 24.62 -22.90
C ILE A 268 25.19 25.83 -22.85
N LYS A 269 25.10 26.61 -23.93
CA LYS A 269 24.20 27.78 -23.97
C LYS A 269 22.74 27.37 -23.80
N ASN A 270 22.34 26.20 -24.31
CA ASN A 270 21.00 25.65 -24.11
C ASN A 270 20.84 25.00 -22.71
N ALA A 271 21.82 24.24 -22.22
CA ALA A 271 21.77 23.62 -20.90
C ALA A 271 21.78 24.65 -19.75
N GLN A 272 22.48 25.78 -19.93
CA GLN A 272 22.44 26.90 -19.00
C GLN A 272 21.13 27.70 -19.09
N ARG A 273 20.46 27.69 -20.25
CA ARG A 273 19.14 28.30 -20.43
C ARG A 273 18.06 27.56 -19.64
N ASP A 274 18.18 26.24 -19.51
CA ASP A 274 17.32 25.42 -18.64
C ASP A 274 17.71 25.49 -17.15
N ARG A 275 18.93 25.94 -16.82
CA ARG A 275 19.35 26.29 -15.44
C ARG A 275 19.01 27.73 -15.03
N ALA A 276 18.62 28.60 -15.97
CA ALA A 276 18.08 29.90 -15.59
C ALA A 276 16.82 29.64 -14.76
N PRO A 277 16.71 30.17 -13.53
CA PRO A 277 15.56 29.89 -12.69
C PRO A 277 14.32 30.32 -13.45
N ARG A 278 13.49 29.36 -13.86
CA ARG A 278 12.12 29.66 -14.26
C ARG A 278 11.53 30.42 -13.08
N GLY A 279 11.31 31.71 -13.28
CA GLY A 279 10.91 32.63 -12.23
C GLY A 279 9.76 32.05 -11.42
N LYS A 280 10.04 31.82 -10.13
CA LYS A 280 9.10 31.59 -9.03
C LYS A 280 8.07 30.46 -9.22
N ALA A 281 8.43 29.25 -8.77
CA ALA A 281 7.63 28.43 -7.82
C ALA A 281 8.25 27.04 -7.61
N CYS A 282 9.47 26.96 -7.06
CA CYS A 282 9.92 25.78 -6.34
C CYS A 282 10.83 26.28 -5.22
N GLY A 283 10.34 26.17 -3.99
CA GLY A 283 11.12 26.47 -2.81
C GLY A 283 12.36 25.57 -2.76
N GLU A 284 13.45 26.13 -2.28
CA GLU A 284 14.69 25.43 -1.98
C GLU A 284 14.40 24.23 -1.07
N PRO A 285 14.98 23.03 -1.32
CA PRO A 285 14.95 21.98 -0.32
C PRO A 285 15.98 22.34 0.77
N GLU A 286 15.47 22.64 1.96
CA GLU A 286 16.25 22.74 3.19
C GLU A 286 17.20 21.55 3.33
N ALA A 287 18.39 21.84 3.85
CA ALA A 287 19.43 20.89 4.17
C ALA A 287 18.89 19.71 5.00
N SER A 288 19.17 18.50 4.52
CA SER A 288 19.30 17.24 5.25
C SER A 288 18.88 17.27 6.73
N GLN A 289 17.62 16.88 7.01
CA GLN A 289 17.26 16.31 8.30
C GLN A 289 17.54 14.80 8.28
N PRO A 290 18.13 14.23 9.35
CA PRO A 290 18.30 12.79 9.47
C PRO A 290 16.93 12.09 9.56
N LEU A 291 16.82 10.94 8.90
CA LEU A 291 15.63 10.10 8.70
C LEU A 291 14.96 9.55 9.99
N SER A 292 15.32 10.05 11.17
CA SER A 292 14.66 9.72 12.45
C SER A 292 13.34 10.49 12.66
N SER A 293 13.02 11.51 11.85
CA SER A 293 11.83 12.37 12.03
C SER A 293 10.63 12.04 11.12
N LEU A 294 10.76 11.15 10.13
CA LEU A 294 9.67 10.81 9.19
C LEU A 294 8.66 9.78 9.75
N ARG A 295 8.35 9.90 11.05
CA ARG A 295 7.38 9.05 11.76
C ARG A 295 6.20 9.85 12.30
N SER A 296 5.72 10.86 11.59
CA SER A 296 4.44 11.49 11.91
C SER A 296 3.90 12.25 10.71
N GLU A 297 2.60 12.03 10.43
CA GLU A 297 1.73 12.82 9.53
C GLU A 297 1.95 12.56 8.03
N GLY A 298 0.96 12.23 7.18
CA GLY A 298 -0.48 12.40 7.24
C GLY A 298 -0.94 13.30 6.08
N SER A 299 -1.81 12.76 5.21
CA SER A 299 -2.60 13.48 4.18
C SER A 299 -2.02 13.59 2.77
N TYR A 300 -2.27 12.55 1.95
CA TYR A 300 -2.25 12.63 0.49
C TYR A 300 -3.69 12.88 0.02
N ARG A 301 -4.09 14.15 -0.08
CA ARG A 301 -5.35 14.54 -0.71
C ARG A 301 -5.11 15.76 -1.60
N ASP A 302 -5.65 15.64 -2.80
CA ASP A 302 -6.02 16.69 -3.73
C ASP A 302 -4.98 17.15 -4.76
N ARG A 303 -4.94 16.43 -5.88
CA ARG A 303 -4.56 17.00 -7.19
C ARG A 303 -5.19 16.21 -8.34
N ARG A 304 -6.54 16.17 -8.41
CA ARG A 304 -7.29 15.82 -9.61
C ARG A 304 -8.59 16.62 -9.70
N ARG A 305 -8.48 17.90 -10.02
CA ARG A 305 -9.54 18.66 -10.71
C ARG A 305 -8.87 19.72 -11.58
N GLY A 306 -9.00 19.56 -12.89
CA GLY A 306 -8.56 20.56 -13.85
C GLY A 306 -8.06 19.99 -15.16
N GLU A 307 -8.86 19.15 -15.83
CA GLU A 307 -8.70 18.85 -17.26
C GLU A 307 -9.98 18.16 -17.77
N ALA A 308 -10.99 19.00 -18.04
CA ALA A 308 -12.10 18.72 -18.93
C ALA A 308 -12.50 20.07 -19.54
N ARG A 309 -11.95 20.35 -20.73
CA ARG A 309 -12.57 21.20 -21.74
C ARG A 309 -12.93 20.31 -22.91
#